data_AF-A0A9X3HGT5-F1
#
_entry.id   AF-A0A9X3HGT5-F1
#
_cell.length_a   1.000
_cell.length_b   1.000
_cell.length_c   1.000
_cell.angle_alpha   90.00
_cell.angle_beta   90.00
_cell.angle_gamma   90.00
#
_symmetry.space_group_name_H-M   'P 1'
#
loop_
_entity.id
_entity.type
_entity.pdbx_description
1 polymer ?
#
loop_
_entity_poly.entity_id
_entity_poly.type
_entity_poly.pdbx_seq_one_letter_code
_entity_poly.pdbx_strand_id
1 'polypeptide(L)'
;MYRTLFQNRNYVKLLSANMINRLGDGIDSIAFTWLTYALTKNASLSAIVFAANVLPTVLFQPLAAPFVDRMQKQKVMVWSDLLRGLSLSGFLLLFLTDFLQPWMFVAFTFLFNSIEAFRIPAGVSYLPKVLANEELDEGINFNQISSQVCMIAGTAAGGVLVAIAPGLAIGLDLLSFFLSACLIGAMKVEEHLDMAITQTNYWENLKGGVLYFCKNKLFLLFVSGALLCNALATILSSLSAAYISGTLNKSSEYLARAAGFFNSA
;
A
#
# COMPACT_ATOMS: atom_id res chain seq x y z
N MET A 1 -18.64 14.77 -17.85
CA MET A 1 -17.92 14.94 -16.59
C MET A 1 -16.49 14.46 -16.75
N TYR A 2 -16.16 13.16 -16.68
CA TYR A 2 -14.75 12.69 -16.74
C TYR A 2 -13.96 12.89 -18.05
N ARG A 3 -14.58 13.33 -19.16
CA ARG A 3 -13.93 13.36 -20.49
C ARG A 3 -12.77 14.36 -20.55
N THR A 4 -12.82 15.45 -19.78
CA THR A 4 -11.75 16.47 -19.71
C THR A 4 -10.56 15.98 -18.88
N LEU A 5 -10.80 15.25 -17.78
CA LEU A 5 -9.74 14.61 -16.99
C LEU A 5 -8.85 13.70 -17.84
N PHE A 6 -9.44 12.87 -18.71
CA PHE A 6 -8.68 11.96 -19.58
C PHE A 6 -7.95 12.66 -20.74
N GLN A 7 -8.21 13.94 -21.00
CA GLN A 7 -7.42 14.72 -21.98
C GLN A 7 -6.07 15.16 -21.39
N ASN A 8 -5.99 15.30 -20.07
CA ASN A 8 -4.76 15.62 -19.38
C ASN A 8 -3.84 14.39 -19.33
N ARG A 9 -2.85 14.34 -20.23
CA ARG A 9 -1.89 13.23 -20.33
C ARG A 9 -1.10 12.99 -19.05
N ASN A 10 -0.82 14.03 -18.27
CA ASN A 10 -0.10 13.89 -17.00
C ASN A 10 -1.00 13.26 -15.94
N TYR A 11 -2.29 13.63 -15.88
CA TYR A 11 -3.25 12.98 -14.99
C TYR A 11 -3.44 11.50 -15.35
N VAL A 12 -3.60 11.18 -16.64
CA VAL A 12 -3.76 9.78 -17.08
C VAL A 12 -2.55 8.94 -16.71
N LYS A 13 -1.32 9.45 -16.90
CA LYS A 13 -0.10 8.74 -16.47
C LYS A 13 -0.07 8.53 -14.96
N LEU A 14 -0.40 9.55 -14.18
CA LEU A 14 -0.43 9.47 -12.72
C LEU A 14 -1.47 8.45 -12.25
N LEU A 15 -2.68 8.51 -12.80
CA LEU A 15 -3.77 7.60 -12.52
C LEU A 15 -3.38 6.16 -12.86
N SER A 16 -2.84 5.91 -14.07
CA SER A 16 -2.38 4.58 -14.47
C SER A 16 -1.26 4.05 -13.56
N ALA A 17 -0.31 4.91 -13.18
CA ALA A 17 0.75 4.54 -12.26
C ALA A 17 0.20 4.13 -10.89
N ASN A 18 -0.71 4.94 -10.32
CA ASN A 18 -1.35 4.63 -9.04
C ASN A 18 -2.20 3.35 -9.12
N MET A 19 -2.94 3.14 -10.20
CA MET A 19 -3.73 1.92 -10.40
C MET A 19 -2.86 0.67 -10.48
N ILE A 20 -1.76 0.71 -11.24
CA ILE A 20 -0.80 -0.39 -11.37
C ILE A 20 -0.15 -0.68 -10.01
N ASN A 21 0.32 0.36 -9.32
CA ASN A 21 0.95 0.24 -8.01
C ASN A 21 -0.01 -0.35 -6.97
N ARG A 22 -1.26 0.14 -6.92
CA ARG A 22 -2.30 -0.38 -6.00
C ARG A 22 -2.71 -1.82 -6.32
N LEU A 23 -2.72 -2.20 -7.59
CA LEU A 23 -2.97 -3.59 -7.99
C LEU A 23 -1.86 -4.50 -7.45
N GLY A 24 -0.60 -4.07 -7.61
CA GLY A 24 0.57 -4.74 -7.07
C GLY A 24 0.54 -4.87 -5.53
N ASP A 25 0.31 -3.76 -4.83
CA ASP A 25 0.14 -3.72 -3.37
C ASP A 25 -0.94 -4.71 -2.90
N GLY A 26 -2.03 -4.83 -3.66
CA GLY A 26 -3.10 -5.79 -3.41
C GLY A 26 -2.60 -7.22 -3.47
N ILE A 27 -1.84 -7.59 -4.51
CA ILE A 27 -1.22 -8.92 -4.65
C ILE A 27 -0.31 -9.20 -3.45
N ASP A 28 0.56 -8.25 -3.11
CA ASP A 28 1.58 -8.40 -2.08
C ASP A 28 1.02 -8.53 -0.66
N SER A 29 -0.08 -7.83 -0.36
CA SER A 29 -0.73 -7.85 0.95
C SER A 29 -1.11 -9.25 1.42
N ILE A 30 -1.59 -10.10 0.50
CA ILE A 30 -1.92 -11.51 0.76
C ILE A 30 -0.69 -12.39 0.56
N ALA A 31 0.12 -12.11 -0.46
CA ALA A 31 1.26 -12.93 -0.81
C ALA A 31 2.22 -13.10 0.36
N PHE A 32 2.67 -12.02 1.00
CA PHE A 32 3.65 -12.15 2.08
C PHE A 32 3.10 -12.87 3.30
N THR A 33 1.87 -12.55 3.73
CA THR A 33 1.25 -13.17 4.91
C THR A 33 1.04 -14.66 4.68
N TRP A 34 0.50 -15.05 3.52
CA TRP A 34 0.24 -16.45 3.22
C TRP A 34 1.51 -17.24 2.93
N LEU A 35 2.44 -16.68 2.16
CA LEU A 35 3.71 -17.33 1.83
C LEU A 35 4.53 -17.59 3.10
N THR A 36 4.48 -16.67 4.07
CA THR A 36 5.07 -16.88 5.40
C THR A 36 4.47 -18.10 6.08
N TYR A 37 3.15 -18.22 6.14
CA TYR A 37 2.50 -19.38 6.76
C TYR A 37 2.79 -20.67 5.99
N ALA A 38 2.73 -20.63 4.66
CA ALA A 38 2.92 -21.79 3.79
C ALA A 38 4.30 -22.43 3.99
N LEU A 39 5.34 -21.60 4.09
CA LEU A 39 6.74 -22.01 4.22
C LEU A 39 7.15 -22.31 5.67
N THR A 40 6.64 -21.55 6.64
CA THR A 40 7.10 -21.66 8.04
C THR A 40 6.16 -22.48 8.92
N LYS A 41 4.92 -22.71 8.47
CA LYS A 41 3.81 -23.30 9.24
C LYS A 41 3.57 -22.62 10.60
N ASN A 42 3.99 -21.35 10.73
CA ASN A 42 3.93 -20.60 11.97
C ASN A 42 2.92 -19.45 11.86
N ALA A 43 1.78 -19.61 12.55
CA ALA A 43 0.71 -18.60 12.59
C ALA A 43 1.16 -17.30 13.28
N SER A 44 1.96 -17.38 14.34
CA SER A 44 2.46 -16.20 15.05
C SER A 44 3.38 -15.36 14.17
N LEU A 45 4.26 -16.00 13.39
CA LEU A 45 5.12 -15.28 12.45
C LEU A 45 4.30 -14.58 11.36
N SER A 46 3.25 -15.24 10.86
CA SER A 46 2.35 -14.67 9.86
C SER A 46 1.62 -13.44 10.39
N ALA A 47 1.19 -13.47 11.66
CA ALA A 47 0.62 -12.30 12.33
C ALA A 47 1.62 -11.14 12.48
N ILE A 48 2.90 -11.44 12.76
CA ILE A 48 3.96 -10.42 12.83
C ILE A 48 4.20 -9.80 11.44
N VAL A 49 4.25 -10.61 10.37
CA VAL A 49 4.39 -10.11 8.99
C VAL A 49 3.21 -9.22 8.62
N PHE A 50 1.98 -9.61 8.96
CA PHE A 50 0.81 -8.78 8.77
C PHE A 50 0.93 -7.44 9.52
N ALA A 51 1.36 -7.47 10.79
CA ALA A 51 1.59 -6.26 11.56
C ALA A 51 2.68 -5.37 10.92
N ALA A 52 3.75 -5.96 10.40
CA ALA A 52 4.81 -5.26 9.66
C ALA A 52 4.32 -4.64 8.34
N ASN A 53 3.17 -5.06 7.80
CA ASN A 53 2.56 -4.45 6.62
C ASN A 53 1.89 -3.11 6.96
N VAL A 54 1.23 -3.02 8.11
CA VAL A 54 0.46 -1.82 8.48
C VAL A 54 1.27 -0.84 9.35
N LEU A 55 2.03 -1.37 10.30
CA LEU A 55 2.68 -0.60 11.35
C LEU A 55 3.65 0.48 10.83
N PRO A 56 4.53 0.22 9.84
CA PRO A 56 5.48 1.23 9.37
C PRO A 56 4.80 2.44 8.77
N THR A 57 3.74 2.23 7.98
CA THR A 57 2.94 3.30 7.39
C THR A 57 2.31 4.15 8.47
N VAL A 58 1.68 3.55 9.48
CA VAL A 58 1.06 4.30 10.59
C VAL A 58 2.07 5.13 11.38
N LEU A 59 3.28 4.59 11.63
CA LEU A 59 4.31 5.26 12.42
C LEU A 59 5.04 6.35 11.63
N PHE A 60 5.39 6.06 10.38
CA PHE A 60 6.25 6.94 9.58
C PHE A 60 5.47 7.92 8.73
N GLN A 61 4.23 7.64 8.30
CA GLN A 61 3.47 8.55 7.45
C GLN A 61 3.26 9.95 8.09
N PRO A 62 2.93 10.09 9.39
CA PRO A 62 2.82 11.40 10.02
C PRO A 62 4.14 12.19 9.97
N LEU A 63 5.27 11.50 10.14
CA LEU A 63 6.62 12.07 10.11
C LEU A 63 7.10 12.35 8.68
N ALA A 64 6.66 11.53 7.72
CA ALA A 64 7.03 11.61 6.32
C ALA A 64 6.32 12.76 5.62
N ALA A 65 5.03 13.01 5.91
CA ALA A 65 4.24 14.03 5.21
C ALA A 65 4.91 15.43 5.16
N PRO A 66 5.40 16.02 6.27
CA PRO A 66 6.04 17.34 6.25
C PRO A 66 7.39 17.33 5.57
N PHE A 67 8.09 16.20 5.61
CA PHE A 67 9.38 16.03 4.94
C PHE A 67 9.17 16.00 3.42
N VAL A 68 8.19 15.21 2.97
CA VAL A 68 7.79 15.10 1.56
C VAL A 68 7.22 16.41 1.01
N ASP A 69 6.52 17.20 1.84
CA ASP A 69 6.02 18.52 1.45
C ASP A 69 7.15 19.49 1.05
N ARG A 70 8.38 19.27 1.52
CA ARG A 70 9.57 20.07 1.17
C ARG A 70 10.36 19.51 -0.01
N MET A 71 10.00 18.33 -0.49
CA MET A 71 10.68 17.65 -1.59
C MET A 71 9.91 17.78 -2.90
N GLN A 72 10.56 17.41 -3.99
CA GLN A 72 9.91 17.19 -5.28
C GLN A 72 9.12 15.89 -5.21
N LYS A 73 7.79 15.98 -5.21
CA LYS A 73 6.86 14.86 -5.00
C LYS A 73 7.03 13.83 -6.12
N GLN A 74 7.24 14.28 -7.35
CA GLN A 74 7.50 13.37 -8.47
C GLN A 74 8.74 12.51 -8.22
N LYS A 75 9.83 13.13 -7.72
CA LYS A 75 11.06 12.39 -7.40
C LYS A 75 10.86 11.44 -6.23
N VAL A 76 10.20 11.88 -5.15
CA VAL A 76 9.89 11.00 -4.01
C VAL A 76 9.12 9.78 -4.50
N MET A 77 8.11 9.97 -5.35
CA MET A 77 7.31 8.89 -5.88
C MET A 77 8.14 7.89 -6.71
N VAL A 78 8.93 8.40 -7.65
CA VAL A 78 9.79 7.55 -8.50
C VAL A 78 10.82 6.80 -7.68
N TRP A 79 11.52 7.48 -6.75
CA TRP A 79 12.53 6.83 -5.91
C TRP A 79 11.92 5.81 -4.95
N SER A 80 10.76 6.10 -4.36
CA SER A 80 10.05 5.13 -3.53
C SER A 80 9.69 3.88 -4.33
N ASP A 81 9.09 4.03 -5.52
CA ASP A 81 8.71 2.89 -6.36
C ASP A 81 9.96 2.10 -6.80
N LEU A 82 11.06 2.77 -7.17
CA LEU A 82 12.31 2.10 -7.50
C LEU A 82 12.94 1.36 -6.31
N LEU A 83 12.96 1.97 -5.11
CA LEU A 83 13.50 1.33 -3.91
C LEU A 83 12.66 0.13 -3.48
N ARG A 84 11.33 0.20 -3.65
CA ARG A 84 10.43 -0.93 -3.47
C ARG A 84 10.73 -2.02 -4.51
N GLY A 85 10.76 -1.68 -5.80
CA GLY A 85 11.14 -2.64 -6.86
C GLY A 85 12.50 -3.32 -6.63
N LEU A 86 13.53 -2.57 -6.21
CA LEU A 86 14.85 -3.12 -5.89
C LEU A 86 14.82 -4.04 -4.67
N SER A 87 14.13 -3.64 -3.61
CA SER A 87 13.99 -4.47 -2.41
C SER A 87 13.24 -5.77 -2.72
N LEU A 88 12.21 -5.71 -3.58
CA LEU A 88 11.44 -6.87 -4.02
C LEU A 88 12.22 -7.75 -4.99
N SER A 89 13.12 -7.17 -5.78
CA SER A 89 14.09 -7.93 -6.59
C SER A 89 14.97 -8.79 -5.70
N GLY A 90 15.50 -8.20 -4.62
CA GLY A 90 16.30 -8.92 -3.63
C GLY A 90 15.51 -10.05 -2.94
N PHE A 91 14.27 -9.77 -2.52
CA PHE A 91 13.38 -10.78 -1.95
C PHE A 91 13.10 -11.93 -2.94
N LEU A 92 12.77 -11.61 -4.19
CA LEU A 92 12.49 -12.59 -5.23
C LEU A 92 13.71 -13.46 -5.54
N LEU A 93 14.91 -12.89 -5.59
CA LEU A 93 16.14 -13.66 -5.78
C LEU A 93 16.39 -14.63 -4.63
N LEU A 94 16.22 -14.18 -3.37
CA LEU A 94 16.35 -15.05 -2.20
C LEU A 94 15.28 -16.15 -2.18
N PHE A 95 14.07 -15.84 -2.64
CA PHE A 95 12.98 -16.79 -2.77
C PHE A 95 13.28 -17.86 -3.83
N LEU A 96 13.77 -17.47 -5.02
CA LEU A 96 14.07 -18.40 -6.11
C LEU A 96 15.31 -19.26 -5.87
N THR A 97 16.21 -18.82 -4.99
CA THR A 97 17.45 -19.53 -4.64
C THR A 97 17.32 -20.36 -3.37
N ASP A 98 16.12 -20.46 -2.79
CA ASP A 98 15.82 -21.19 -1.55
C ASP A 98 16.64 -20.74 -0.31
N PHE A 99 17.22 -19.53 -0.34
CA PHE A 99 17.95 -18.94 0.80
C PHE A 99 17.07 -18.09 1.73
N LEU A 100 15.77 -18.01 1.45
CA LEU A 100 14.85 -17.16 2.17
C LEU A 100 14.60 -17.68 3.60
N GLN A 101 14.97 -16.88 4.60
CA GLN A 101 14.79 -17.23 6.02
C GLN A 101 13.51 -16.61 6.61
N PRO A 102 12.89 -17.22 7.64
CA PRO A 102 11.63 -16.74 8.23
C PRO A 102 11.64 -15.27 8.68
N TRP A 103 12.75 -14.79 9.25
CA TRP A 103 12.86 -13.40 9.71
C TRP A 103 12.94 -12.40 8.54
N MET A 104 13.39 -12.84 7.35
CA MET A 104 13.51 -11.98 6.17
C MET A 104 12.13 -11.51 5.70
N PHE A 105 11.08 -12.34 5.84
CA PHE A 105 9.70 -11.91 5.54
C PHE A 105 9.31 -10.67 6.32
N VAL A 106 9.60 -10.65 7.63
CA VAL A 106 9.31 -9.50 8.49
C VAL A 106 10.17 -8.30 8.09
N ALA A 107 11.47 -8.50 7.88
CA ALA A 107 12.40 -7.43 7.54
C ALA A 107 12.05 -6.75 6.19
N PHE A 108 11.79 -7.54 5.15
CA PHE A 108 11.40 -7.02 3.84
C PHE A 108 10.02 -6.36 3.89
N THR A 109 9.02 -6.99 4.51
CA THR A 109 7.67 -6.39 4.65
C THR A 109 7.74 -5.05 5.37
N PHE A 110 8.52 -4.97 6.46
CA PHE A 110 8.73 -3.73 7.19
C PHE A 110 9.42 -2.67 6.31
N LEU A 111 10.45 -3.05 5.56
CA LEU A 111 11.18 -2.16 4.65
C LEU A 111 10.26 -1.60 3.55
N PHE A 112 9.46 -2.45 2.88
CA PHE A 112 8.52 -2.02 1.84
C PHE A 112 7.55 -0.97 2.35
N ASN A 113 6.90 -1.26 3.47
CA ASN A 113 5.88 -0.39 4.02
C ASN A 113 6.48 0.88 4.63
N SER A 114 7.75 0.83 5.07
CA SER A 114 8.49 2.01 5.47
C SER A 114 8.73 2.97 4.31
N ILE A 115 9.08 2.45 3.12
CA ILE A 115 9.27 3.26 1.91
C ILE A 115 7.92 3.81 1.43
N GLU A 116 6.88 2.98 1.49
CA GLU A 116 5.51 3.35 1.11
C GLU A 116 4.94 4.50 1.94
N ALA A 117 5.31 4.59 3.22
CA ALA A 117 4.93 5.69 4.11
C ALA A 117 5.29 7.09 3.57
N PHE A 118 6.33 7.19 2.72
CA PHE A 118 6.72 8.43 2.03
C PHE A 118 6.03 8.59 0.66
N ARG A 119 5.73 7.47 -0.01
CA ARG A 119 5.11 7.46 -1.34
C ARG A 119 3.66 7.96 -1.31
N ILE A 120 2.90 7.58 -0.29
CA ILE A 120 1.49 7.96 -0.10
C ILE A 120 1.31 9.48 -0.04
N PRO A 121 1.94 10.22 0.92
CA PRO A 121 1.77 11.66 1.01
C PRO A 121 2.28 12.38 -0.25
N ALA A 122 3.34 11.86 -0.89
CA ALA A 122 3.82 12.43 -2.15
C ALA A 122 2.76 12.36 -3.25
N GLY A 123 2.08 11.21 -3.38
CA GLY A 123 1.02 11.02 -4.38
C GLY A 123 -0.20 11.90 -4.15
N VAL A 124 -0.64 12.04 -2.89
CA VAL A 124 -1.78 12.91 -2.54
C VAL A 124 -1.45 14.37 -2.81
N SER A 125 -0.27 14.84 -2.40
CA SER A 125 0.17 16.22 -2.62
C SER A 125 0.56 16.52 -4.08
N TYR A 126 0.65 15.51 -4.95
CA TYR A 126 0.96 15.68 -6.36
C TYR A 126 -0.29 15.86 -7.24
N LEU A 127 -1.45 15.31 -6.84
CA LEU A 127 -2.71 15.48 -7.56
C LEU A 127 -3.08 16.96 -7.80
N PRO A 128 -3.01 17.85 -6.78
CA PRO A 128 -3.25 19.28 -6.95
C PRO A 128 -2.31 20.00 -7.91
N LYS A 129 -1.14 19.42 -8.19
CA LYS A 129 -0.16 20.00 -9.12
C LYS A 129 -0.41 19.59 -10.57
N VAL A 130 -1.21 18.55 -10.80
CA VAL A 130 -1.44 17.97 -12.12
C VAL A 130 -2.80 18.40 -12.69
N LEU A 131 -3.77 18.66 -11.83
CA LEU A 131 -5.15 18.99 -12.17
C LEU A 131 -5.44 20.47 -11.95
N ALA A 132 -6.35 21.03 -12.76
CA ALA A 132 -6.89 22.38 -12.54
C ALA A 132 -7.87 22.38 -11.37
N ASN A 133 -8.03 23.51 -10.68
CA ASN A 133 -8.85 23.64 -9.47
C ASN A 133 -10.30 23.16 -9.68
N GLU A 134 -10.85 23.40 -10.87
CA GLU A 134 -12.22 23.03 -11.24
C GLU A 134 -12.41 21.52 -11.38
N GLU A 135 -11.32 20.77 -11.62
CA GLU A 135 -11.33 19.33 -11.85
C GLU A 135 -10.75 18.54 -10.66
N LEU A 136 -10.26 19.22 -9.62
CA LEU A 136 -9.54 18.60 -8.51
C LEU A 136 -10.36 17.57 -7.77
N ASP A 137 -11.56 17.94 -7.33
CA ASP A 137 -12.41 17.06 -6.53
C ASP A 137 -12.81 15.83 -7.34
N GLU A 138 -13.19 16.01 -8.61
CA GLU A 138 -13.52 14.91 -9.52
C GLU A 138 -12.32 13.97 -9.72
N GLY A 139 -11.15 14.53 -9.96
CA GLY A 139 -9.92 13.76 -10.21
C GLY A 139 -9.40 13.02 -8.99
N ILE A 140 -9.50 13.62 -7.79
CA ILE A 140 -9.15 12.99 -6.51
C ILE A 140 -10.09 11.81 -6.25
N ASN A 141 -11.41 12.04 -6.34
CA ASN A 141 -12.42 11.01 -6.11
C ASN A 141 -12.25 9.84 -7.08
N PHE A 142 -12.04 10.12 -8.37
CA PHE A 142 -11.83 9.08 -9.37
C PHE A 142 -10.55 8.28 -9.13
N ASN A 143 -9.45 8.95 -8.77
CA ASN A 143 -8.20 8.29 -8.42
C ASN A 143 -8.36 7.38 -7.20
N GLN A 144 -9.08 7.83 -6.15
CA GLN A 144 -9.35 7.03 -4.96
C GLN A 144 -10.19 5.78 -5.27
N ILE A 145 -11.31 5.93 -6.00
CA ILE A 145 -12.17 4.81 -6.38
C ILE A 145 -11.39 3.80 -7.23
N SER A 146 -10.69 4.29 -8.26
CA SER A 146 -9.90 3.43 -9.15
C SER A 146 -8.80 2.68 -8.41
N SER A 147 -8.11 3.37 -7.50
CA SER A 147 -7.09 2.78 -6.62
C SER A 147 -7.67 1.67 -5.74
N GLN A 148 -8.85 1.90 -5.16
CA GLN A 148 -9.50 0.91 -4.29
C GLN A 148 -9.99 -0.31 -5.07
N VAL A 149 -10.53 -0.11 -6.28
CA VAL A 149 -10.91 -1.20 -7.18
C VAL A 149 -9.69 -2.04 -7.56
N CYS A 150 -8.58 -1.38 -7.93
CA CYS A 150 -7.33 -2.07 -8.27
C CYS A 150 -6.77 -2.85 -7.07
N MET A 151 -6.80 -2.27 -5.86
CA MET A 151 -6.39 -2.95 -4.63
C MET A 151 -7.21 -4.23 -4.41
N ILE A 152 -8.54 -4.13 -4.48
CA ILE A 152 -9.45 -5.27 -4.29
C ILE A 152 -9.20 -6.34 -5.36
N ALA A 153 -9.05 -5.95 -6.61
CA ALA A 153 -8.75 -6.86 -7.71
C ALA A 153 -7.38 -7.54 -7.54
N GLY A 154 -6.37 -6.78 -7.13
CA GLY A 154 -5.02 -7.27 -6.83
C GLY A 154 -5.03 -8.27 -5.68
N THR A 155 -5.71 -7.96 -4.58
CA THR A 155 -5.89 -8.87 -3.43
C THR A 155 -6.56 -10.18 -3.85
N ALA A 156 -7.64 -10.10 -4.64
CA ALA A 156 -8.32 -11.30 -5.14
C ALA A 156 -7.40 -12.15 -6.04
N ALA A 157 -6.71 -11.50 -6.98
CA ALA A 157 -5.76 -12.15 -7.88
C ALA A 157 -4.58 -12.75 -7.11
N GLY A 158 -4.07 -12.05 -6.11
CA GLY A 158 -2.94 -12.47 -5.27
C GLY A 158 -3.22 -13.79 -4.57
N GLY A 159 -4.39 -13.98 -3.98
CA GLY A 159 -4.76 -15.24 -3.34
C GLY A 159 -4.70 -16.46 -4.29
N VAL A 160 -5.10 -16.28 -5.55
CA VAL A 160 -5.06 -17.33 -6.58
C VAL A 160 -3.65 -17.50 -7.14
N LEU A 161 -2.96 -16.41 -7.48
CA LEU A 161 -1.62 -16.42 -8.06
C LEU A 161 -0.62 -17.08 -7.12
N VAL A 162 -0.70 -16.75 -5.82
CA VAL A 162 0.20 -17.30 -4.81
C VAL A 162 -0.06 -18.79 -4.58
N ALA A 163 -1.29 -19.26 -4.77
CA ALA A 163 -1.63 -20.69 -4.68
C ALA A 163 -0.96 -21.52 -5.79
N ILE A 164 -0.90 -20.97 -7.00
CA ILE A 164 -0.45 -21.68 -8.20
C ILE A 164 1.06 -21.49 -8.39
N ALA A 165 1.52 -20.25 -8.26
CA ALA A 165 2.89 -19.85 -8.53
C ALA A 165 3.27 -18.59 -7.70
N PRO A 166 3.76 -18.75 -6.46
CA PRO A 166 4.19 -17.62 -5.62
C PRO A 166 5.21 -16.70 -6.30
N GLY A 167 6.14 -17.27 -7.07
CA GLY A 167 7.12 -16.49 -7.83
C GLY A 167 6.51 -15.61 -8.91
N LEU A 168 5.39 -16.02 -9.53
CA LEU A 168 4.66 -15.18 -10.48
C LEU A 168 3.95 -14.02 -9.77
N ALA A 169 3.37 -14.25 -8.59
CA ALA A 169 2.74 -13.19 -7.81
C ALA A 169 3.75 -12.09 -7.45
N ILE A 170 4.90 -12.49 -6.88
CA ILE A 170 6.01 -11.58 -6.53
C ILE A 170 6.55 -10.87 -7.79
N GLY A 171 6.70 -11.60 -8.90
CA GLY A 171 7.19 -11.04 -10.16
C GLY A 171 6.23 -10.02 -10.79
N LEU A 172 4.91 -10.23 -10.67
CA LEU A 172 3.93 -9.27 -11.15
C LEU A 172 3.92 -7.99 -10.32
N ASP A 173 4.04 -8.10 -9.00
CA ASP A 173 4.14 -6.91 -8.16
C ASP A 173 5.46 -6.16 -8.40
N LEU A 174 6.57 -6.88 -8.54
CA LEU A 174 7.85 -6.30 -8.94
C LEU A 174 7.72 -5.41 -10.19
N LEU A 175 7.07 -5.94 -11.23
CA LEU A 175 6.82 -5.21 -12.47
C LEU A 175 5.93 -3.99 -12.24
N SER A 176 4.97 -4.08 -11.31
CA SER A 176 4.07 -2.98 -10.95
C SER A 176 4.85 -1.74 -10.50
N PHE A 177 5.87 -1.91 -9.64
CA PHE A 177 6.68 -0.81 -9.13
C PHE A 177 7.52 -0.16 -10.22
N PHE A 178 8.18 -0.96 -11.08
CA PHE A 178 8.98 -0.40 -12.16
C PHE A 178 8.12 0.30 -13.22
N LEU A 179 6.94 -0.23 -13.53
CA LEU A 179 5.99 0.41 -14.44
C LEU A 179 5.46 1.72 -13.86
N SER A 180 5.10 1.74 -12.58
CA SER A 180 4.68 2.95 -11.87
C SER A 180 5.79 4.01 -11.90
N ALA A 181 7.02 3.65 -11.54
CA ALA A 181 8.18 4.53 -11.57
C ALA A 181 8.44 5.10 -12.98
N CYS A 182 8.32 4.27 -14.02
CA CYS A 182 8.50 4.68 -15.41
C CYS A 182 7.42 5.68 -15.86
N LEU A 183 6.15 5.39 -15.56
CA LEU A 183 5.03 6.27 -15.91
C LEU A 183 5.12 7.63 -15.24
N ILE A 184 5.44 7.65 -13.94
CA ILE A 184 5.61 8.90 -13.17
C ILE A 184 6.87 9.64 -13.63
N GLY A 185 7.98 8.93 -13.88
CA GLY A 185 9.22 9.52 -14.40
C GLY A 185 9.06 10.14 -15.79
N ALA A 186 8.16 9.61 -16.61
CA ALA A 186 7.83 10.14 -17.94
C ALA A 186 6.88 11.35 -17.90
N MET A 187 6.42 11.80 -16.73
CA MET A 187 5.62 13.01 -16.60
C MET A 187 6.52 14.25 -16.67
N LYS A 188 6.04 15.28 -17.38
CA LYS A 188 6.70 16.59 -17.42
C LYS A 188 5.80 17.58 -16.71
N VAL A 189 6.06 17.79 -15.43
CA VAL A 189 5.37 18.75 -14.57
C VAL A 189 6.45 19.55 -13.87
N GLU A 190 6.46 20.88 -14.04
CA GLU A 190 7.37 21.74 -13.30
C GLU A 190 6.91 21.86 -11.85
N GLU A 191 7.58 21.13 -10.96
CA GLU A 191 7.37 21.30 -9.53
C GLU A 191 8.07 22.56 -9.02
N HIS A 192 7.28 23.61 -8.83
CA HIS A 192 7.67 24.74 -8.01
C HIS A 192 7.63 24.28 -6.54
N LEU A 193 8.74 24.49 -5.83
CA LEU A 193 8.82 24.25 -4.39
C LEU A 193 8.32 25.50 -3.69
N ASP A 194 7.14 25.42 -3.08
CA ASP A 194 6.58 26.53 -2.32
C ASP A 194 7.38 26.75 -1.02
N MET A 195 8.36 27.66 -1.11
CA MET A 195 9.19 28.09 0.02
C MET A 195 8.39 28.78 1.14
N ALA A 196 7.10 29.06 0.92
CA ALA A 196 6.19 29.65 1.91
C ALA A 196 5.73 28.65 3.00
N ILE A 197 5.78 27.34 2.74
CA ILE A 197 5.45 26.28 3.73
C ILE A 197 6.46 26.28 4.90
N THR A 198 7.59 26.98 4.74
CA THR A 198 8.75 27.00 5.65
C THR A 198 8.52 27.67 7.01
N GLN A 199 7.39 28.35 7.26
CA GLN A 199 7.20 29.17 8.48
C GLN A 199 6.30 28.59 9.58
N THR A 200 5.73 27.39 9.44
CA THR A 200 4.95 26.79 10.54
C THR A 200 5.78 25.78 11.33
N ASN A 201 5.79 25.90 12.67
CA ASN A 201 6.34 24.89 13.56
C ASN A 201 5.48 23.63 13.45
N TYR A 202 5.86 22.71 12.55
CA TYR A 202 5.18 21.43 12.36
C TYR A 202 4.94 20.70 13.69
N TRP A 203 5.91 20.70 14.60
CA TRP A 203 5.78 20.08 15.92
C TRP A 203 4.74 20.75 16.81
N GLU A 204 4.52 22.06 16.68
CA GLU A 204 3.45 22.77 17.39
C GLU A 204 2.08 22.44 16.79
N ASN A 205 1.98 22.34 15.45
CA ASN A 205 0.75 21.91 14.78
C ASN A 205 0.40 20.45 15.10
N LEU A 206 1.40 19.55 15.09
CA LEU A 206 1.25 18.15 15.48
C LEU A 206 0.81 18.04 16.94
N LYS A 207 1.50 18.73 17.86
CA LYS A 207 1.11 18.77 19.28
C LYS A 207 -0.30 19.31 19.44
N GLY A 208 -0.65 20.40 18.75
CA GLY A 208 -1.99 20.99 18.76
C GLY A 208 -3.06 20.00 18.28
N GLY A 209 -2.80 19.30 17.17
CA GLY A 209 -3.68 18.27 16.63
C GLY A 209 -3.85 17.06 17.55
N VAL A 210 -2.75 16.54 18.13
CA VAL A 210 -2.81 15.44 19.12
C VAL A 210 -3.53 15.88 20.39
N LEU A 211 -3.29 17.11 20.87
CA LEU A 211 -3.94 17.63 22.07
C LEU A 211 -5.44 17.87 21.83
N TYR A 212 -5.82 18.32 20.63
CA TYR A 212 -7.21 18.45 20.21
C TYR A 212 -7.90 17.09 20.12
N PHE A 213 -7.23 16.11 19.51
CA PHE A 213 -7.68 14.73 19.43
C PHE A 213 -7.91 14.13 20.83
N CYS A 214 -6.95 14.32 21.74
CA CYS A 214 -7.06 13.84 23.12
C CYS A 214 -8.12 14.57 23.96
N LYS A 215 -8.47 15.82 23.61
CA LYS A 215 -9.53 16.57 24.29
C LYS A 215 -10.93 16.13 23.87
N ASN A 216 -11.11 15.71 22.62
CA ASN A 216 -12.43 15.36 22.10
C ASN A 216 -12.72 13.87 22.29
N LYS A 217 -13.43 13.53 23.39
CA LYS A 217 -13.78 12.15 23.76
C LYS A 217 -14.55 11.40 22.66
N LEU A 218 -15.37 12.09 21.86
CA LEU A 218 -16.13 11.47 20.78
C LEU A 218 -15.21 11.02 19.64
N PHE A 219 -14.23 11.86 19.27
CA PHE A 219 -13.23 11.54 18.25
C PHE A 219 -12.31 10.41 18.71
N LEU A 220 -11.87 10.45 19.96
CA LEU A 220 -11.09 9.39 20.60
C LEU A 220 -11.85 8.06 20.61
N LEU A 221 -13.14 8.07 20.97
CA LEU A 221 -13.99 6.88 20.94
C LEU A 221 -14.12 6.32 19.52
N PHE A 222 -14.33 7.18 18.52
CA PHE A 222 -14.50 6.75 17.14
C PHE A 222 -13.22 6.13 16.58
N VAL A 223 -12.06 6.76 16.79
CA VAL A 223 -10.77 6.26 16.31
C VAL A 223 -10.32 5.02 17.08
N SER A 224 -10.47 4.97 18.40
CA SER A 224 -10.17 3.75 19.17
C SER A 224 -11.07 2.59 18.79
N GLY A 225 -12.36 2.85 18.53
CA GLY A 225 -13.29 1.88 17.96
C GLY A 225 -12.85 1.39 16.57
N ALA A 226 -12.45 2.30 15.68
CA ALA A 226 -11.93 1.93 14.37
C ALA A 226 -10.63 1.10 14.45
N LEU A 227 -9.71 1.47 15.35
CA LEU A 227 -8.48 0.70 15.61
C LEU A 227 -8.78 -0.69 16.17
N LEU A 228 -9.74 -0.79 17.09
CA LEU A 228 -10.20 -2.08 17.64
C LEU A 228 -10.85 -2.95 16.55
N CYS A 229 -11.75 -2.39 15.75
CA CYS A 229 -12.36 -3.10 14.62
C CYS A 229 -11.30 -3.58 13.62
N ASN A 230 -10.30 -2.73 13.33
CA ASN A 230 -9.20 -3.10 12.45
C ASN A 230 -8.38 -4.25 13.08
N ALA A 231 -7.97 -4.12 14.33
CA ALA A 231 -7.23 -5.17 15.06
C ALA A 231 -8.00 -6.49 15.17
N LEU A 232 -9.31 -6.46 15.35
CA LEU A 232 -10.13 -7.67 15.35
C LEU A 232 -10.20 -8.30 13.96
N ALA A 233 -10.32 -7.49 12.91
CA ALA A 233 -10.29 -7.97 11.53
C ALA A 233 -8.92 -8.59 11.15
N THR A 234 -7.80 -8.03 11.66
CA THR A 234 -6.46 -8.60 11.42
C THR A 234 -6.27 -9.94 12.11
N ILE A 235 -6.73 -10.06 13.36
CA ILE A 235 -6.74 -11.33 14.11
C ILE A 235 -7.56 -12.37 13.34
N LEU A 236 -8.78 -12.01 12.91
CA LEU A 236 -9.65 -12.91 12.16
C LEU A 236 -9.02 -13.36 10.83
N SER A 237 -8.36 -12.45 10.12
CA SER A 237 -7.70 -12.74 8.84
C SER A 237 -6.46 -13.62 9.01
N SER A 238 -5.70 -13.45 10.08
CA SER A 238 -4.57 -14.33 10.40
C SER A 238 -5.03 -15.72 10.83
N LEU A 239 -6.11 -15.80 11.61
CA LEU A 239 -6.69 -17.08 12.06
C LEU A 239 -7.39 -17.83 10.93
N SER A 240 -8.01 -17.14 9.97
CA SER A 240 -8.66 -17.79 8.83
C SER A 240 -7.66 -18.58 7.99
N ALA A 241 -6.46 -18.03 7.74
CA ALA A 241 -5.39 -18.73 7.04
C ALA A 241 -4.94 -20.00 7.77
N ALA A 242 -4.73 -19.91 9.09
CA ALA A 242 -4.34 -21.04 9.93
C ALA A 242 -5.46 -22.11 10.05
N TYR A 243 -6.72 -21.67 10.20
CA TYR A 243 -7.87 -22.56 10.35
C TYR A 243 -8.20 -23.32 9.07
N ILE A 244 -8.13 -22.66 7.92
CA ILE A 244 -8.44 -23.29 6.62
C ILE A 244 -7.36 -24.29 6.22
N SER A 245 -6.08 -23.95 6.43
CA SER A 245 -4.98 -24.87 6.12
C SER A 245 -4.84 -25.99 7.15
N GLY A 246 -5.08 -25.74 8.44
CA GLY A 246 -4.83 -26.70 9.51
C GLY A 246 -6.02 -27.59 9.84
N THR A 247 -7.22 -27.03 9.95
CA THR A 247 -8.42 -27.75 10.39
C THR A 247 -9.22 -28.29 9.22
N LEU A 248 -9.35 -27.51 8.15
CA LEU A 248 -10.15 -27.89 6.97
C LEU A 248 -9.35 -28.69 5.93
N ASN A 249 -8.01 -28.68 6.02
CA ASN A 249 -7.13 -29.36 5.07
C ASN A 249 -7.40 -28.96 3.59
N LYS A 250 -7.91 -27.74 3.38
CA LYS A 250 -8.30 -27.22 2.05
C LYS A 250 -7.28 -26.24 1.52
N SER A 251 -7.20 -26.17 0.18
CA SER A 251 -6.29 -25.27 -0.55
C SER A 251 -6.66 -23.79 -0.37
N SER A 252 -5.71 -22.90 -0.68
CA SER A 252 -5.87 -21.42 -0.71
C SER A 252 -7.02 -20.92 -1.59
N GLU A 253 -7.53 -21.76 -2.49
CA GLU A 253 -8.71 -21.50 -3.31
C GLU A 253 -9.99 -21.32 -2.46
N TYR A 254 -10.06 -21.98 -1.30
CA TYR A 254 -11.17 -21.82 -0.35
C TYR A 254 -11.16 -20.49 0.38
N LEU A 255 -9.99 -19.86 0.58
CA LEU A 255 -9.87 -18.52 1.17
C LEU A 255 -10.40 -17.46 0.20
N ALA A 256 -10.08 -17.57 -1.09
CA ALA A 256 -10.63 -16.67 -2.11
C ALA A 256 -12.17 -16.75 -2.17
N ARG A 257 -12.74 -17.96 -2.04
CA ARG A 257 -14.19 -18.16 -1.93
C ARG A 257 -14.77 -17.62 -0.61
N ALA A 258 -14.15 -17.91 0.53
CA ALA A 258 -14.62 -17.51 1.86
C ALA A 258 -14.52 -15.99 2.13
N ALA A 259 -13.54 -15.31 1.52
CA ALA A 259 -13.43 -13.85 1.54
C ALA A 259 -14.49 -13.14 0.65
N GLY A 260 -15.39 -13.90 0.01
CA GLY A 260 -16.51 -13.37 -0.76
C GLY A 260 -16.19 -13.04 -2.22
N PHE A 261 -15.00 -13.35 -2.73
CA PHE A 261 -14.61 -13.05 -4.12
C PHE A 261 -15.21 -14.00 -5.15
N PHE A 262 -15.64 -15.20 -4.73
CA PHE A 262 -16.30 -16.16 -5.59
C PHE A 262 -17.57 -16.65 -4.91
N ASN A 263 -18.64 -15.89 -5.08
CA ASN A 263 -19.98 -16.42 -4.92
C ASN A 263 -20.59 -16.57 -6.31
N SER A 264 -20.47 -17.75 -6.91
CA SER A 264 -21.31 -18.14 -8.04
C SER A 264 -21.40 -19.65 -8.18
N ALA A 265 -22.64 -20.13 -7.96
CA ALA A 265 -23.23 -21.42 -8.30
C ALA A 265 -22.77 -22.66 -7.53
#